data_AF-A0A970RTZ5-F1
#
_entry.id   AF-A0A970RTZ5-F1
#
_cell.length_a   1.000
_cell.length_b   1.000
_cell.length_c   1.000
_cell.angle_alpha   90.00
_cell.angle_beta   90.00
_cell.angle_gamma   90.00
#
_symmetry.space_group_name_H-M   'P 1'
#
loop_
_entity.id
_entity.type
_entity.pdbx_description
1 polymer ?
#
loop_
_entity_poly.entity_id
_entity_poly.type
_entity_poly.pdbx_seq_one_letter_code
_entity_poly.pdbx_strand_id
1 'polypeptide(L)'
;MKKKKDRQKFNWKKFALITGIVLGVLSVLTVIMCVGTDITKKEFADILPFEAREALIEATEYGYKITYATDDPIHILLLTDIHIGGGLLSIRNDKMAIKAVRTLIEHARPDLVIVTGDLVYPVPFQSGTINNMIASKIFGELMEKFGIPWVLTFGNHDSEPYSLYKRSELTEYYSGLKNCLLVRGPEDIYGYGNQIITLHNSDGELNTALVLMDSNDYIKGRFGINIYDKIHDDQVEWYVDWINKPSEGKEELVQSMMFIHIPFEEYATAWDLYKAGSDEVKHFFGELREEVCHPDVESNIFEAIVNLGSTVAVFCGHDHVNDFSIEYEGVRLTYGKSIDYLAYAFSGIINKTEQRGATLIEINSDKSYDISTIRYSDIQG
;
A
#
# COMPACT_ATOMS: atom_id res chain seq x y z
N MET A 1 7.50 32.60 64.20
CA MET A 1 8.21 31.67 63.28
C MET A 1 7.96 32.07 61.84
N LYS A 2 8.91 32.72 61.15
CA LYS A 2 8.85 32.96 59.69
C LYS A 2 9.70 31.89 59.00
N LYS A 3 9.07 30.92 58.31
CA LYS A 3 9.78 29.98 57.41
C LYS A 3 10.30 30.77 56.21
N LYS A 4 11.63 30.92 56.09
CA LYS A 4 12.26 31.35 54.84
C LYS A 4 12.03 30.25 53.80
N LYS A 5 11.28 30.55 52.74
CA LYS A 5 11.27 29.74 51.51
C LYS A 5 12.60 30.02 50.81
N ASP A 6 13.53 29.06 50.87
CA ASP A 6 14.70 29.07 49.99
C ASP A 6 14.22 28.91 48.55
N ARG A 7 14.18 30.02 47.80
CA ARG A 7 14.04 29.99 46.36
C ARG A 7 15.38 29.57 45.78
N GLN A 8 15.45 28.33 45.31
CA GLN A 8 16.59 27.84 44.53
C GLN A 8 16.78 28.78 43.31
N LYS A 9 17.90 29.50 43.24
CA LYS A 9 18.20 30.40 42.12
C LYS A 9 18.39 29.56 40.86
N PHE A 10 17.52 29.75 39.87
CA PHE A 10 17.62 29.10 38.57
C PHE A 10 18.96 29.44 37.88
N ASN A 11 19.70 28.42 37.45
CA ASN A 11 21.02 28.60 36.86
C ASN A 11 20.92 28.78 35.34
N TRP A 12 20.77 30.05 34.93
CA TRP A 12 20.67 30.46 33.53
C TRP A 12 21.84 30.02 32.64
N LYS A 13 23.07 29.93 33.19
CA LYS A 13 24.23 29.47 32.42
C LYS A 13 24.14 27.98 32.11
N LYS A 14 23.75 27.16 33.09
CA LYS A 14 23.54 25.72 32.90
C LYS A 14 22.38 25.46 31.95
N PHE A 15 21.29 26.21 32.07
CA PHE A 15 20.16 26.13 31.15
C PHE A 15 20.57 26.48 29.71
N ALA A 16 21.22 27.62 29.49
CA ALA A 16 21.68 28.03 28.16
C ALA A 16 22.67 27.03 27.53
N LEU A 17 23.58 26.45 28.33
CA LEU A 17 24.50 25.41 27.86
C LEU A 17 23.75 24.13 27.44
N ILE A 18 22.82 23.65 28.26
CA ILE A 18 22.02 22.46 27.94
C ILE A 18 21.19 22.72 26.67
N THR A 19 20.52 23.87 26.58
CA THR A 19 19.74 24.25 25.40
C THR A 19 20.63 24.34 24.15
N GLY A 20 21.84 24.92 24.25
CA GLY A 20 22.78 24.98 23.14
C GLY A 20 23.25 23.59 22.68
N ILE A 21 23.52 22.67 23.60
CA ILE A 21 23.87 21.28 23.29
C ILE A 21 22.70 20.58 22.58
N VAL A 22 21.49 20.72 23.11
CA VAL A 22 20.28 20.10 22.53
C VAL A 22 20.03 20.63 21.11
N LEU A 23 20.10 21.95 20.90
CA LEU A 23 19.94 22.56 19.58
C LEU A 23 21.04 22.13 18.60
N GLY A 24 22.29 22.02 19.08
CA GLY A 24 23.40 21.52 18.28
C GLY A 24 23.19 20.07 17.83
N VAL A 25 22.78 19.20 18.75
CA VAL A 25 22.48 17.78 18.44
C VAL A 25 21.32 17.69 17.44
N LEU A 26 20.23 18.43 17.65
CA LEU A 26 19.09 18.45 16.74
C LEU A 26 19.50 18.90 15.32
N SER A 27 20.33 19.94 15.24
CA SER A 27 20.81 20.47 13.97
C SER A 27 21.68 19.45 13.21
N VAL A 28 22.57 18.75 13.93
CA VAL A 28 23.36 17.66 13.35
C VAL A 28 22.46 16.53 12.87
N LEU A 29 21.48 16.09 13.67
CA LEU A 29 20.54 15.03 13.27
C LEU A 29 19.75 15.42 12.01
N THR A 30 19.28 16.66 11.90
CA THR A 30 18.60 17.16 10.69
C THR A 30 19.50 17.08 9.47
N VAL A 31 20.76 17.54 9.57
CA VAL A 31 21.70 17.49 8.46
C VAL A 31 21.96 16.05 8.01
N ILE A 32 22.15 15.12 8.95
CA ILE A 32 22.39 13.72 8.59
C ILE A 32 21.14 13.14 7.93
N MET A 33 19.92 13.44 8.42
CA MET A 33 18.67 12.96 7.79
C MET A 33 18.53 13.46 6.35
N CYS A 34 18.84 14.74 6.09
CA CYS A 34 18.86 15.28 4.73
C CYS A 34 19.87 14.53 3.84
N VAL A 35 21.09 14.29 4.34
CA VAL A 35 22.11 13.53 3.60
C VAL A 35 21.67 12.10 3.32
N GLY A 36 21.04 11.42 4.29
CA GLY A 36 20.51 10.07 4.11
C GLY A 36 19.43 10.02 3.02
N THR A 37 18.51 10.98 3.04
CA THR A 37 17.47 11.14 2.02
C THR A 37 18.09 11.37 0.63
N ASP A 38 19.08 12.26 0.52
CA ASP A 38 19.77 12.53 -0.74
C ASP A 38 20.54 11.30 -1.25
N ILE A 39 21.10 10.48 -0.36
CA ILE A 39 21.76 9.22 -0.72
C ILE A 39 20.76 8.24 -1.32
N THR A 40 19.57 8.09 -0.73
CA THR A 40 18.53 7.21 -1.27
C THR A 40 18.02 7.74 -2.62
N LYS A 41 17.79 9.05 -2.74
CA LYS A 41 17.33 9.70 -3.98
C LYS A 41 18.30 9.56 -5.15
N LYS A 42 19.61 9.42 -4.88
CA LYS A 42 20.61 9.15 -5.92
C LYS A 42 20.36 7.83 -6.66
N GLU A 43 19.72 6.84 -6.03
CA GLU A 43 19.44 5.54 -6.66
C GLU A 43 18.42 5.62 -7.81
N PHE A 44 17.67 6.72 -7.89
CA PHE A 44 16.68 6.96 -8.93
C PHE A 44 16.88 8.30 -9.64
N ALA A 45 18.00 8.97 -9.43
CA ALA A 45 18.26 10.28 -10.03
C ALA A 45 18.30 10.20 -11.57
N ASP A 46 18.80 9.08 -12.10
CA ASP A 46 19.03 8.79 -13.51
C ASP A 46 17.85 8.14 -14.24
N ILE A 47 16.75 7.86 -13.54
CA ILE A 47 15.54 7.31 -14.16
C ILE A 47 15.06 8.26 -15.26
N LEU A 48 14.92 7.71 -16.46
CA LEU A 48 14.23 8.35 -17.56
C LEU A 48 12.73 8.04 -17.42
N PRO A 49 11.84 9.04 -17.58
CA PRO A 49 10.41 8.79 -17.60
C PRO A 49 10.07 7.75 -18.66
N PHE A 50 9.13 6.86 -18.35
CA PHE A 50 8.58 6.01 -19.39
C PHE A 50 7.68 6.85 -20.29
N GLU A 51 7.64 6.50 -21.58
CA GLU A 51 6.48 6.85 -22.38
C GLU A 51 5.32 6.01 -21.85
N ALA A 52 4.49 6.63 -21.02
CA ALA A 52 3.24 6.04 -20.56
C ALA A 52 2.36 5.74 -21.77
N ARG A 53 1.64 4.62 -21.74
CA ARG A 53 0.62 4.31 -22.72
C ARG A 53 -0.38 5.47 -22.78
N GLU A 54 -0.77 5.84 -23.99
CA GLU A 54 -1.71 6.93 -24.19
C GLU A 54 -3.07 6.57 -23.59
N ALA A 55 -3.50 7.36 -22.61
CA ALA A 55 -4.78 7.22 -21.95
C ALA A 55 -5.32 8.59 -21.53
N LEU A 56 -6.64 8.74 -21.59
CA LEU A 56 -7.36 9.87 -21.02
C LEU A 56 -7.73 9.55 -19.57
N ILE A 57 -7.22 10.34 -18.63
CA ILE A 57 -7.51 10.21 -17.19
C ILE A 57 -8.40 11.36 -16.76
N GLU A 58 -9.62 11.04 -16.33
CA GLU A 58 -10.64 12.01 -15.93
C GLU A 58 -10.98 11.80 -14.45
N ALA A 59 -10.96 12.87 -13.65
CA ALA A 59 -11.40 12.79 -12.26
C ALA A 59 -12.91 12.53 -12.17
N THR A 60 -13.31 11.67 -11.24
CA THR A 60 -14.70 11.40 -10.88
C THR A 60 -14.95 11.82 -9.42
N GLU A 61 -16.16 11.63 -8.91
CA GLU A 61 -16.52 12.04 -7.54
C GLU A 61 -15.62 11.39 -6.46
N TYR A 62 -15.35 10.08 -6.60
CA TYR A 62 -14.55 9.30 -5.65
C TYR A 62 -13.44 8.50 -6.34
N GLY A 63 -12.82 9.08 -7.37
CA GLY A 63 -11.65 8.48 -8.02
C GLY A 63 -11.45 8.95 -9.45
N TYR A 64 -11.24 8.01 -10.38
CA TYR A 64 -10.86 8.33 -11.75
C TYR A 64 -11.48 7.40 -12.77
N LYS A 65 -11.64 7.91 -13.99
CA LYS A 65 -11.93 7.13 -15.19
C LYS A 65 -10.70 7.17 -16.09
N ILE A 66 -10.17 6.01 -16.46
CA ILE A 66 -9.02 5.86 -17.37
C ILE A 66 -9.53 5.22 -18.66
N THR A 67 -9.43 5.95 -19.77
CA THR A 67 -9.79 5.45 -21.10
C THR A 67 -8.53 5.28 -21.94
N TYR A 68 -8.18 4.05 -22.28
CA TYR A 68 -6.96 3.75 -23.06
C TYR A 68 -7.18 4.02 -24.55
N ALA A 69 -6.14 4.48 -25.26
CA ALA A 69 -6.25 4.79 -26.69
C ALA A 69 -6.29 3.55 -27.61
N THR A 70 -5.90 2.38 -27.08
CA THR A 70 -5.87 1.09 -27.80
C THR A 70 -6.47 -0.01 -26.92
N ASP A 71 -6.82 -1.14 -27.53
CA ASP A 71 -7.39 -2.31 -26.84
C ASP A 71 -6.34 -3.39 -26.50
N ASP A 72 -5.05 -3.02 -26.47
CA ASP A 72 -3.99 -3.91 -25.98
C ASP A 72 -4.23 -4.25 -24.49
N PRO A 73 -3.77 -5.41 -23.99
CA PRO A 73 -3.92 -5.77 -22.58
C PRO A 73 -3.41 -4.66 -21.66
N ILE A 74 -4.20 -4.32 -20.64
CA ILE A 74 -3.85 -3.32 -19.63
C ILE A 74 -2.98 -4.00 -18.57
N HIS A 75 -1.78 -3.48 -18.34
CA HIS A 75 -0.86 -4.03 -17.35
C HIS A 75 -0.87 -3.21 -16.06
N ILE A 76 -1.31 -3.81 -14.96
CA ILE A 76 -1.23 -3.22 -13.62
C ILE A 76 -0.14 -3.93 -12.82
N LEU A 77 0.82 -3.16 -12.30
CA LEU A 77 1.82 -3.67 -11.38
C LEU A 77 1.38 -3.41 -9.95
N LEU A 78 1.13 -4.48 -9.20
CA LEU A 78 0.87 -4.44 -7.77
C LEU A 78 2.18 -4.55 -7.00
N LEU A 79 2.44 -3.54 -6.16
CA LEU A 79 3.51 -3.50 -5.18
C LEU A 79 2.90 -3.51 -3.77
N THR A 80 3.61 -4.04 -2.79
CA THR A 80 3.15 -4.02 -1.40
C THR A 80 4.33 -4.09 -0.45
N ASP A 81 4.13 -3.64 0.80
CA ASP A 81 5.08 -3.87 1.89
C ASP A 81 6.51 -3.46 1.51
N ILE A 82 6.62 -2.19 1.08
CA ILE A 82 7.88 -1.60 0.61
C ILE A 82 8.73 -1.16 1.81
N HIS A 83 8.05 -0.71 2.88
CA HIS A 83 8.64 -0.34 4.17
C HIS A 83 9.85 0.59 4.08
N ILE A 84 9.69 1.72 3.37
CA ILE A 84 10.72 2.75 3.35
C ILE A 84 10.76 3.41 4.74
N GLY A 85 11.90 3.34 5.41
CA GLY A 85 12.07 3.90 6.75
C GLY A 85 12.28 5.41 6.74
N GLY A 86 12.98 5.95 5.73
CA GLY A 86 13.24 7.38 5.59
C GLY A 86 14.11 7.96 6.71
N GLY A 87 14.85 7.11 7.42
CA GLY A 87 15.70 7.50 8.54
C GLY A 87 17.12 6.97 8.42
N LEU A 88 17.97 7.36 9.38
CA LEU A 88 19.41 7.09 9.33
C LEU A 88 19.77 5.62 9.46
N LEU A 89 18.93 4.86 10.17
CA LEU A 89 19.17 3.44 10.42
C LEU A 89 18.66 2.57 9.26
N SER A 90 17.76 3.10 8.42
CA SER A 90 17.18 2.39 7.28
C SER A 90 17.83 2.66 5.94
N ILE A 91 18.80 3.58 5.81
CA ILE A 91 19.36 4.01 4.51
C ILE A 91 19.71 2.83 3.60
N ARG A 92 20.38 1.80 4.12
CA ARG A 92 20.75 0.62 3.33
C ARG A 92 19.52 -0.14 2.81
N ASN A 93 18.53 -0.33 3.67
CA ASN A 93 17.31 -1.08 3.39
C ASN A 93 16.44 -0.30 2.41
N ASP A 94 16.31 1.01 2.62
CA ASP A 94 15.59 1.94 1.74
C ASP A 94 16.17 1.89 0.32
N LYS A 95 17.50 1.92 0.17
CA LYS A 95 18.15 1.77 -1.13
C LYS A 95 17.82 0.44 -1.81
N MET A 96 17.79 -0.66 -1.06
CA MET A 96 17.48 -1.98 -1.61
C MET A 96 16.02 -2.08 -2.05
N ALA A 97 15.09 -1.55 -1.23
CA ALA A 97 13.67 -1.49 -1.55
C ALA A 97 13.42 -0.64 -2.81
N ILE A 98 13.99 0.57 -2.85
CA ILE A 98 13.89 1.49 -3.99
C ILE A 98 14.49 0.90 -5.26
N LYS A 99 15.63 0.21 -5.15
CA LYS A 99 16.22 -0.50 -6.30
C LYS A 99 15.31 -1.63 -6.78
N ALA A 100 14.67 -2.38 -5.87
CA ALA A 100 13.73 -3.42 -6.24
C ALA A 100 12.51 -2.85 -6.97
N VAL A 101 11.86 -1.82 -6.40
CA VAL A 101 10.75 -1.09 -7.06
C VAL A 101 11.16 -0.63 -8.44
N ARG A 102 12.33 0.02 -8.54
CA ARG A 102 12.83 0.53 -9.82
C ARG A 102 12.95 -0.57 -10.87
N THR A 103 13.65 -1.65 -10.55
CA THR A 103 13.87 -2.77 -11.47
C THR A 103 12.56 -3.46 -11.85
N LEU A 104 11.62 -3.61 -10.92
CA LEU A 104 10.32 -4.23 -11.18
C LEU A 104 9.50 -3.38 -12.16
N ILE A 105 9.45 -2.05 -11.97
CA ILE A 105 8.75 -1.14 -12.88
C ILE A 105 9.46 -1.10 -14.24
N GLU A 106 10.80 -1.03 -14.28
CA GLU A 106 11.58 -1.06 -15.53
C GLU A 106 11.40 -2.35 -16.33
N HIS A 107 11.25 -3.48 -15.63
CA HIS A 107 10.99 -4.77 -16.26
C HIS A 107 9.54 -4.88 -16.76
N ALA A 108 8.56 -4.56 -15.92
CA ALA A 108 7.14 -4.75 -16.23
C ALA A 108 6.57 -3.71 -17.19
N ARG A 109 7.10 -2.47 -17.18
CA ARG A 109 6.58 -1.31 -17.92
C ARG A 109 5.05 -1.18 -17.84
N PRO A 110 4.49 -1.05 -16.62
CA PRO A 110 3.04 -1.09 -16.42
C PRO A 110 2.34 0.18 -16.90
N ASP A 111 1.04 0.05 -17.17
CA ASP A 111 0.12 1.16 -17.47
C ASP A 111 -0.34 1.87 -16.18
N LEU A 112 -0.39 1.15 -15.07
CA LEU A 112 -0.79 1.64 -13.74
C LEU A 112 0.00 0.89 -12.65
N VAL A 113 0.43 1.61 -11.62
CA VAL A 113 0.98 1.00 -10.41
C VAL A 113 0.00 1.13 -9.24
N ILE A 114 -0.29 0.03 -8.56
CA ILE A 114 -1.10 0.02 -7.33
C ILE A 114 -0.21 -0.44 -6.19
N VAL A 115 -0.24 0.28 -5.06
CA VAL A 115 0.47 -0.07 -3.84
C VAL A 115 -0.53 -0.47 -2.76
N THR A 116 -0.54 -1.72 -2.31
CA THR A 116 -1.45 -2.19 -1.24
C THR A 116 -0.86 -2.01 0.15
N GLY A 117 -0.72 -0.75 0.58
CA GLY A 117 -0.32 -0.38 1.93
C GLY A 117 1.14 -0.63 2.29
N ASP A 118 1.49 -0.16 3.47
CA ASP A 118 2.80 -0.33 4.10
C ASP A 118 3.96 0.13 3.22
N LEU A 119 3.71 1.28 2.61
CA LEU A 119 4.69 1.98 1.81
C LEU A 119 5.81 2.50 2.72
N VAL A 120 5.46 2.99 3.92
CA VAL A 120 6.41 3.58 4.86
C VAL A 120 6.50 2.78 6.16
N TYR A 121 7.68 2.80 6.78
CA TYR A 121 7.95 2.10 8.04
C TYR A 121 8.74 2.98 9.03
N PRO A 122 8.10 4.02 9.61
CA PRO A 122 8.75 5.01 10.46
C PRO A 122 8.96 4.49 11.90
N VAL A 123 9.43 3.26 12.07
CA VAL A 123 9.60 2.64 13.40
C VAL A 123 10.95 3.05 14.00
N PRO A 124 10.99 3.81 15.12
CA PRO A 124 12.20 4.48 15.56
C PRO A 124 13.41 3.58 15.81
N PHE A 125 13.21 2.32 16.22
CA PHE A 125 14.31 1.38 16.47
C PHE A 125 14.91 0.78 15.19
N GLN A 126 14.14 0.68 14.11
CA GLN A 126 14.62 0.16 12.82
C GLN A 126 14.98 1.27 11.83
N SER A 127 14.17 2.34 11.74
CA SER A 127 14.39 3.45 10.80
C SER A 127 15.21 4.59 11.40
N GLY A 128 15.15 4.80 12.72
CA GLY A 128 15.77 5.95 13.38
C GLY A 128 14.99 7.25 13.24
N THR A 129 13.71 7.17 12.83
CA THR A 129 12.81 8.32 12.70
C THR A 129 11.37 7.90 12.98
N ILE A 130 10.52 8.86 13.36
CA ILE A 130 9.06 8.73 13.38
C ILE A 130 8.39 9.56 12.27
N ASN A 131 9.20 10.11 11.36
CA ASN A 131 8.74 10.99 10.29
C ASN A 131 8.41 10.19 9.02
N ASN A 132 7.18 9.69 8.94
CA ASN A 132 6.62 9.01 7.77
C ASN A 132 6.61 9.86 6.49
N MET A 133 6.55 11.19 6.59
CA MET A 133 6.56 12.07 5.41
C MET A 133 7.88 12.02 4.64
N ILE A 134 9.01 11.70 5.29
CA ILE A 134 10.30 11.55 4.58
C ILE A 134 10.24 10.36 3.62
N ALA A 135 9.82 9.20 4.14
CA ALA A 135 9.65 7.99 3.34
C ALA A 135 8.60 8.18 2.23
N SER A 136 7.47 8.82 2.57
CA SER A 136 6.42 9.17 1.62
C SER A 136 6.96 10.01 0.46
N LYS A 137 7.80 11.01 0.75
CA LYS A 137 8.45 11.85 -0.26
C LYS A 137 9.46 11.12 -1.12
N ILE A 138 10.24 10.21 -0.53
CA ILE A 138 11.19 9.38 -1.29
C ILE A 138 10.43 8.58 -2.35
N PHE A 139 9.34 7.91 -1.96
CA PHE A 139 8.55 7.12 -2.91
C PHE A 139 7.79 7.98 -3.91
N GLY A 140 7.12 9.04 -3.46
CA GLY A 140 6.40 9.95 -4.34
C GLY A 140 7.32 10.53 -5.42
N GLU A 141 8.52 10.97 -5.06
CA GLU A 141 9.50 11.46 -6.04
C GLU A 141 10.02 10.39 -7.01
N LEU A 142 10.15 9.13 -6.57
CA LEU A 142 10.48 7.99 -7.44
C LEU A 142 9.38 7.79 -8.49
N MET A 143 8.12 7.73 -8.06
CA MET A 143 6.99 7.51 -8.96
C MET A 143 6.78 8.68 -9.93
N GLU A 144 6.94 9.92 -9.45
CA GLU A 144 6.85 11.11 -10.30
C GLU A 144 7.96 11.16 -11.36
N LYS A 145 9.12 10.56 -11.11
CA LYS A 145 10.18 10.41 -12.12
C LYS A 145 9.84 9.40 -13.19
N PHE A 146 9.18 8.30 -12.82
CA PHE A 146 8.69 7.34 -13.80
C PHE A 146 7.61 7.93 -14.69
N GLY A 147 6.77 8.81 -14.14
CA GLY A 147 5.68 9.46 -14.87
C GLY A 147 4.51 8.51 -15.19
N ILE A 148 4.46 7.36 -14.53
CA ILE A 148 3.37 6.38 -14.65
C ILE A 148 2.28 6.76 -13.65
N PRO A 149 0.99 6.70 -14.03
CA PRO A 149 -0.11 6.80 -13.08
C PRO A 149 0.03 5.78 -11.96
N TRP A 150 -0.18 6.20 -10.72
CA TRP A 150 -0.05 5.28 -9.58
C TRP A 150 -1.00 5.65 -8.46
N VAL A 151 -1.31 4.69 -7.60
CA VAL A 151 -2.24 4.86 -6.49
C VAL A 151 -1.85 3.93 -5.35
N LEU A 152 -2.29 4.24 -4.13
CA LEU A 152 -2.09 3.38 -2.97
C LEU A 152 -3.37 3.22 -2.15
N THR A 153 -3.47 2.09 -1.46
CA THR A 153 -4.22 2.00 -0.19
C THR A 153 -3.26 2.17 0.98
N PHE A 154 -3.79 2.55 2.14
CA PHE A 154 -2.98 2.65 3.35
C PHE A 154 -2.86 1.29 4.05
N GLY A 155 -1.68 1.02 4.59
CA GLY A 155 -1.44 -0.06 5.53
C GLY A 155 -1.35 0.43 6.97
N ASN A 156 -1.16 -0.51 7.90
CA ASN A 156 -1.12 -0.23 9.33
C ASN A 156 0.15 0.53 9.74
N HIS A 157 1.26 0.39 9.00
CA HIS A 157 2.51 1.10 9.29
C HIS A 157 2.56 2.52 8.71
N ASP A 158 1.69 2.85 7.74
CA ASP A 158 1.79 4.14 7.04
C ASP A 158 1.54 5.35 7.95
N SER A 159 0.72 5.15 8.99
CA SER A 159 0.27 6.21 9.91
C SER A 159 0.23 5.73 11.35
N GLU A 160 1.27 5.02 11.78
CA GLU A 160 1.42 4.52 13.16
C GLU A 160 1.04 5.59 14.21
N PRO A 161 0.46 5.23 15.37
CA PRO A 161 0.01 6.20 16.37
C PRO A 161 1.10 7.17 16.88
N TYR A 162 2.37 6.80 16.75
CA TYR A 162 3.54 7.61 17.10
C TYR A 162 4.16 8.37 15.93
N SER A 163 3.64 8.21 14.71
CA SER A 163 4.08 8.94 13.53
C SER A 163 3.80 10.43 13.64
N LEU A 164 4.64 11.25 12.99
CA LEU A 164 4.45 12.70 12.98
C LEU A 164 3.24 13.15 12.17
N TYR A 165 2.95 12.47 11.06
CA TYR A 165 1.87 12.83 10.14
C TYR A 165 0.79 11.76 10.13
N LYS A 166 -0.47 12.19 10.07
CA LYS A 166 -1.65 11.32 10.00
C LYS A 166 -1.97 10.93 8.57
N ARG A 167 -2.82 9.90 8.38
CA ARG A 167 -3.36 9.52 7.07
C ARG A 167 -3.89 10.71 6.29
N SER A 168 -4.64 11.61 6.91
CA SER A 168 -5.17 12.83 6.27
C SER A 168 -4.09 13.72 5.65
N GLU A 169 -2.96 13.90 6.34
CA GLU A 169 -1.86 14.74 5.86
C GLU A 169 -1.03 14.02 4.78
N LEU A 170 -0.92 12.70 4.87
CA LEU A 170 -0.33 11.88 3.81
C LEU A 170 -1.20 11.87 2.56
N THR A 171 -2.53 11.76 2.71
CA THR A 171 -3.50 11.88 1.61
C THR A 171 -3.33 13.21 0.91
N GLU A 172 -3.31 14.33 1.64
CA GLU A 172 -3.11 15.66 1.05
C GLU A 172 -1.78 15.74 0.26
N TYR A 173 -0.71 15.18 0.81
CA TYR A 173 0.57 15.12 0.11
C TYR A 173 0.49 14.30 -1.18
N TYR A 174 0.00 13.07 -1.12
CA TYR A 174 -0.03 12.15 -2.26
C TYR A 174 -0.99 12.65 -3.35
N SER A 175 -2.21 13.08 -2.99
CA SER A 175 -3.17 13.68 -3.92
C SER A 175 -2.67 14.96 -4.60
N GLY A 176 -1.64 15.61 -4.05
CA GLY A 176 -0.98 16.77 -4.64
C GLY A 176 0.10 16.42 -5.69
N LEU A 177 0.46 15.15 -5.86
CA LEU A 177 1.44 14.70 -6.84
C LEU A 177 0.78 14.51 -8.22
N LYS A 178 1.51 14.80 -9.29
CA LYS A 178 0.94 14.90 -10.64
C LYS A 178 0.39 13.57 -11.14
N ASN A 179 1.10 12.47 -10.91
CA ASN A 179 0.74 11.16 -11.43
C ASN A 179 0.12 10.25 -10.34
N CYS A 180 -0.04 10.75 -9.11
CA CYS A 180 -0.72 9.98 -8.07
C CYS A 180 -2.24 10.18 -8.20
N LEU A 181 -2.96 9.08 -8.32
CA LEU A 181 -4.41 9.01 -8.45
C LEU A 181 -5.12 8.79 -7.10
N LEU A 182 -4.43 9.06 -5.98
CA LEU A 182 -5.06 8.98 -4.67
C LEU A 182 -6.05 10.14 -4.50
N VAL A 183 -7.28 9.83 -4.14
CA VAL A 183 -8.25 10.79 -3.60
C VAL A 183 -8.56 10.44 -2.14
N ARG A 184 -9.17 11.38 -1.42
CA ARG A 184 -9.61 11.11 -0.04
C ARG A 184 -10.67 10.00 0.05
N GLY A 185 -11.57 9.93 -0.93
CA GLY A 185 -12.81 9.15 -0.84
C GLY A 185 -13.93 9.92 -0.13
N PRO A 186 -15.10 9.28 0.08
CA PRO A 186 -16.22 9.88 0.80
C PRO A 186 -15.83 10.28 2.23
N GLU A 187 -16.33 11.43 2.70
CA GLU A 187 -15.97 11.98 4.01
C GLU A 187 -16.82 11.41 5.16
N ASP A 188 -17.96 10.83 4.82
CA ASP A 188 -18.98 10.30 5.72
C ASP A 188 -18.84 8.80 6.02
N ILE A 189 -17.84 8.15 5.43
CA ILE A 189 -17.46 6.77 5.72
C ILE A 189 -16.09 6.68 6.40
N TYR A 190 -15.84 5.56 7.07
CA TYR A 190 -14.57 5.31 7.74
C TYR A 190 -13.38 5.18 6.76
N GLY A 191 -12.18 5.55 7.20
CA GLY A 191 -10.94 5.39 6.44
C GLY A 191 -10.58 6.55 5.49
N TYR A 192 -9.52 6.34 4.72
CA TYR A 192 -8.97 7.26 3.71
C TYR A 192 -8.57 6.50 2.45
N GLY A 193 -8.85 7.06 1.27
CA GLY A 193 -8.51 6.40 0.01
C GLY A 193 -9.48 5.28 -0.35
N ASN A 194 -10.69 5.27 0.22
CA ASN A 194 -11.80 4.50 -0.34
C ASN A 194 -12.17 5.14 -1.68
N GLN A 195 -11.77 4.52 -2.77
CA GLN A 195 -11.90 5.12 -4.09
C GLN A 195 -12.11 4.06 -5.17
N ILE A 196 -12.66 4.51 -6.31
CA ILE A 196 -12.89 3.66 -7.47
C ILE A 196 -12.16 4.23 -8.68
N ILE A 197 -11.40 3.39 -9.36
CA ILE A 197 -10.82 3.70 -10.67
C ILE A 197 -11.49 2.81 -11.71
N THR A 198 -12.15 3.39 -12.71
CA THR A 198 -12.73 2.61 -13.82
C THR A 198 -11.80 2.59 -15.02
N LEU A 199 -11.54 1.38 -15.53
CA LEU A 199 -10.77 1.16 -16.75
C LEU A 199 -11.72 1.02 -17.94
N HIS A 200 -11.45 1.74 -19.01
CA HIS A 200 -12.25 1.75 -20.22
C HIS A 200 -11.40 1.41 -21.45
N ASN A 201 -11.99 0.65 -22.36
CA ASN A 201 -11.42 0.33 -23.67
C ASN A 201 -11.38 1.59 -24.57
N SER A 202 -10.80 1.46 -25.76
CA SER A 202 -10.62 2.56 -26.70
C SER A 202 -11.93 3.13 -27.27
N ASP A 203 -13.00 2.35 -27.25
CA ASP A 203 -14.36 2.77 -27.60
C ASP A 203 -15.12 3.45 -26.44
N GLY A 204 -14.52 3.50 -25.24
CA GLY A 204 -15.10 4.07 -24.03
C GLY A 204 -15.98 3.10 -23.24
N GLU A 205 -16.12 1.83 -23.65
CA GLU A 205 -16.84 0.83 -22.87
C GLU A 205 -16.12 0.52 -21.55
N LEU A 206 -16.91 0.35 -20.48
CA LEU A 206 -16.39 0.00 -19.16
C LEU A 206 -15.90 -1.44 -19.17
N ASN A 207 -14.59 -1.61 -18.96
CA ASN A 207 -13.94 -2.91 -18.89
C ASN A 207 -14.03 -3.47 -17.46
N THR A 208 -13.27 -2.88 -16.54
CA THR A 208 -13.13 -3.36 -15.16
C THR A 208 -13.05 -2.17 -14.20
N ALA A 209 -13.67 -2.30 -13.03
CA ALA A 209 -13.55 -1.34 -11.94
C ALA A 209 -12.50 -1.82 -10.91
N LEU A 210 -11.63 -0.90 -10.47
CA LEU A 210 -10.65 -1.13 -9.43
C LEU A 210 -11.15 -0.48 -8.15
N VAL A 211 -11.48 -1.30 -7.16
CA VAL A 211 -11.98 -0.89 -5.85
C VAL A 211 -10.79 -0.82 -4.90
N LEU A 212 -10.38 0.39 -4.53
CA LEU A 212 -9.36 0.58 -3.51
C LEU A 212 -10.05 0.91 -2.20
N MET A 213 -9.76 0.13 -1.15
CA MET A 213 -10.44 0.27 0.13
C MET A 213 -9.43 0.32 1.27
N ASP A 214 -9.67 1.23 2.20
CA ASP A 214 -8.89 1.31 3.43
C ASP A 214 -9.28 0.16 4.35
N SER A 215 -8.39 -0.83 4.52
CA SER A 215 -8.58 -1.91 5.49
C SER A 215 -8.31 -1.48 6.93
N ASN A 216 -8.08 -0.18 7.16
CA ASN A 216 -7.82 0.47 8.42
C ASN A 216 -6.45 0.07 9.03
N ASP A 217 -6.26 0.24 10.33
CA ASP A 217 -5.00 -0.04 11.03
C ASP A 217 -5.23 -0.93 12.25
N TYR A 218 -5.57 -0.33 13.39
CA TYR A 218 -5.67 -1.01 14.67
C TYR A 218 -6.95 -0.61 15.40
N ILE A 219 -7.52 -1.55 16.16
CA ILE A 219 -8.72 -1.26 16.95
C ILE A 219 -8.40 -0.19 18.01
N LYS A 220 -9.06 0.97 17.89
CA LYS A 220 -8.87 2.10 18.82
C LYS A 220 -9.13 1.70 20.26
N GLY A 221 -8.16 1.98 21.13
CA GLY A 221 -8.27 1.74 22.57
C GLY A 221 -7.95 0.30 23.02
N ARG A 222 -7.58 -0.59 22.09
CA ARG A 222 -6.97 -1.88 22.43
C ARG A 222 -5.45 -1.78 22.34
N PHE A 223 -4.76 -2.49 23.22
CA PHE A 223 -3.30 -2.55 23.27
C PHE A 223 -2.86 -4.00 23.16
N GLY A 224 -1.94 -4.28 22.23
CA GLY A 224 -1.42 -5.62 21.99
C GLY A 224 -0.75 -5.70 20.62
N ILE A 225 -0.29 -6.90 20.28
CA ILE A 225 0.25 -7.24 18.96
C ILE A 225 -0.91 -7.84 18.16
N ASN A 226 -0.97 -7.57 16.86
CA ASN A 226 -1.97 -8.13 15.92
C ASN A 226 -3.44 -7.82 16.28
N ILE A 227 -3.74 -6.61 16.75
CA ILE A 227 -5.13 -6.18 17.00
C ILE A 227 -5.59 -5.27 15.87
N TYR A 228 -5.82 -5.87 14.70
CA TYR A 228 -6.18 -5.16 13.49
C TYR A 228 -7.65 -4.76 13.48
N ASP A 229 -7.92 -3.54 12.97
CA ASP A 229 -9.29 -3.09 12.73
C ASP A 229 -9.82 -3.75 11.44
N LYS A 230 -11.14 -3.73 11.28
CA LYS A 230 -11.82 -4.33 10.12
C LYS A 230 -12.20 -3.28 9.09
N ILE A 231 -12.69 -3.71 7.92
CA ILE A 231 -13.50 -2.86 7.04
C ILE A 231 -14.88 -2.68 7.69
N HIS A 232 -15.31 -1.43 7.85
CA HIS A 232 -16.53 -1.06 8.58
C HIS A 232 -17.78 -1.16 7.69
N ASP A 233 -18.95 -1.28 8.32
CA ASP A 233 -20.22 -1.50 7.59
C ASP A 233 -20.56 -0.35 6.63
N ASP A 234 -20.17 0.89 6.95
CA ASP A 234 -20.34 2.06 6.08
C ASP A 234 -19.46 1.99 4.81
N GLN A 235 -18.25 1.44 4.91
CA GLN A 235 -17.39 1.14 3.77
C GLN A 235 -17.98 0.02 2.91
N VAL A 236 -18.59 -1.01 3.53
CA VAL A 236 -19.28 -2.10 2.82
C VAL A 236 -20.49 -1.56 2.07
N GLU A 237 -21.34 -0.77 2.72
CA GLU A 237 -22.52 -0.14 2.11
C GLU A 237 -22.11 0.74 0.92
N TRP A 238 -21.07 1.56 1.07
CA TRP A 238 -20.53 2.38 -0.02
C TRP A 238 -20.06 1.53 -1.22
N TYR A 239 -19.37 0.43 -0.98
CA TYR A 239 -18.97 -0.51 -2.05
C TYR A 239 -20.19 -1.13 -2.75
N VAL A 240 -21.16 -1.63 -1.98
CA VAL A 240 -22.39 -2.24 -2.52
C VAL A 240 -23.16 -1.24 -3.38
N ASP A 241 -23.33 -0.02 -2.90
CA ASP A 241 -24.01 1.05 -3.64
C ASP A 241 -23.28 1.40 -4.94
N TRP A 242 -21.95 1.50 -4.89
CA TRP A 242 -21.17 1.82 -6.07
C TRP A 242 -21.22 0.71 -7.12
N ILE A 243 -21.17 -0.58 -6.74
CA ILE A 243 -21.22 -1.69 -7.71
C ILE A 243 -22.59 -1.77 -8.41
N ASN A 244 -23.67 -1.51 -7.67
CA ASN A 244 -25.02 -1.59 -8.21
C ASN A 244 -25.35 -0.43 -9.16
N LYS A 245 -24.93 0.80 -8.85
CA LYS A 245 -25.34 2.01 -9.58
C LYS A 245 -24.96 2.04 -11.08
N PRO A 246 -23.72 1.73 -11.52
CA PRO A 246 -23.34 1.63 -12.93
C PRO A 246 -24.01 0.46 -13.67
N SER A 247 -24.57 -0.48 -12.91
CA SER A 247 -25.20 -1.70 -13.39
C SER A 247 -26.73 -1.59 -13.46
N GLU A 248 -27.31 -0.47 -13.00
CA GLU A 248 -28.75 -0.22 -13.09
C GLU A 248 -29.23 -0.31 -14.54
N GLY A 249 -30.13 -1.26 -14.79
CA GLY A 249 -30.70 -1.51 -16.13
C GLY A 249 -29.81 -2.34 -17.07
N LYS A 250 -28.70 -2.91 -16.60
CA LYS A 250 -27.88 -3.88 -17.33
C LYS A 250 -28.16 -5.31 -16.86
N GLU A 251 -27.93 -6.29 -17.73
CA GLU A 251 -28.09 -7.71 -17.40
C GLU A 251 -26.95 -8.24 -16.51
N GLU A 252 -25.76 -7.65 -16.61
CA GLU A 252 -24.57 -8.03 -15.85
C GLU A 252 -24.04 -6.85 -15.02
N LEU A 253 -23.55 -7.16 -13.82
CA LEU A 253 -22.81 -6.19 -13.01
C LEU A 253 -21.46 -5.87 -13.63
N VAL A 254 -20.92 -4.69 -13.32
CA VAL A 254 -19.54 -4.34 -13.67
C VAL A 254 -18.57 -5.38 -13.08
N GLN A 255 -17.62 -5.91 -13.87
CA GLN A 255 -16.53 -6.72 -13.31
C GLN A 255 -15.62 -5.82 -12.48
N SER A 256 -15.24 -6.24 -11.28
CA SER A 256 -14.37 -5.46 -10.41
C SER A 256 -13.25 -6.28 -9.75
N MET A 257 -12.23 -5.58 -9.29
CA MET A 257 -11.10 -6.13 -8.52
C MET A 257 -10.85 -5.23 -7.31
N MET A 258 -10.61 -5.83 -6.14
CA MET A 258 -10.45 -5.08 -4.89
C MET A 258 -9.00 -5.11 -4.39
N PHE A 259 -8.53 -3.97 -3.88
CA PHE A 259 -7.19 -3.77 -3.34
C PHE A 259 -7.31 -3.26 -1.90
N ILE A 260 -6.73 -4.02 -0.98
CA ILE A 260 -6.72 -3.78 0.47
C ILE A 260 -5.32 -4.04 1.02
N HIS A 261 -5.04 -3.66 2.26
CA HIS A 261 -3.75 -4.01 2.86
C HIS A 261 -3.86 -5.27 3.74
N ILE A 262 -4.72 -5.23 4.77
CA ILE A 262 -4.92 -6.32 5.73
C ILE A 262 -5.82 -7.39 5.10
N PRO A 263 -5.43 -8.68 5.13
CA PRO A 263 -6.19 -9.78 4.53
C PRO A 263 -7.50 -10.05 5.26
N PHE A 264 -8.44 -10.69 4.56
CA PHE A 264 -9.64 -11.25 5.19
C PHE A 264 -9.35 -12.60 5.84
N GLU A 265 -10.24 -13.07 6.70
CA GLU A 265 -10.13 -14.41 7.29
C GLU A 265 -10.23 -15.52 6.23
N GLU A 266 -10.92 -15.26 5.12
CA GLU A 266 -11.12 -16.22 4.05
C GLU A 266 -9.84 -16.59 3.30
N TYR A 267 -8.78 -15.79 3.42
CA TYR A 267 -7.45 -16.19 2.97
C TYR A 267 -6.94 -17.40 3.75
N ALA A 268 -7.16 -17.42 5.08
CA ALA A 268 -6.80 -18.55 5.93
C ALA A 268 -7.70 -19.75 5.66
N THR A 269 -9.02 -19.53 5.58
CA THR A 269 -10.02 -20.57 5.28
C THR A 269 -9.73 -21.26 3.94
N ALA A 270 -9.48 -20.48 2.88
CA ALA A 270 -9.16 -21.02 1.56
C ALA A 270 -7.88 -21.87 1.58
N TRP A 271 -6.85 -21.41 2.30
CA TRP A 271 -5.60 -22.16 2.42
C TRP A 271 -5.76 -23.46 3.22
N ASP A 272 -6.58 -23.45 4.27
CA ASP A 272 -6.89 -24.65 5.04
C ASP A 272 -7.68 -25.69 4.22
N LEU A 273 -8.65 -25.25 3.42
CA LEU A 273 -9.36 -26.09 2.45
C LEU A 273 -8.40 -26.69 1.41
N TYR A 274 -7.44 -25.91 0.92
CA TYR A 274 -6.44 -26.38 -0.03
C TYR A 274 -5.56 -27.47 0.57
N LYS A 275 -5.06 -27.28 1.81
CA LYS A 275 -4.30 -28.31 2.53
C LYS A 275 -5.12 -29.57 2.80
N ALA A 276 -6.44 -29.44 2.97
CA ALA A 276 -7.35 -30.56 3.12
C ALA A 276 -7.66 -31.29 1.78
N GLY A 277 -7.25 -30.73 0.64
CA GLY A 277 -7.53 -31.26 -0.69
C GLY A 277 -8.99 -31.08 -1.11
N SER A 278 -9.66 -30.03 -0.64
CA SER A 278 -11.02 -29.70 -1.07
C SER A 278 -11.04 -29.18 -2.51
N ASP A 279 -12.05 -29.60 -3.28
CA ASP A 279 -12.33 -29.10 -4.63
C ASP A 279 -13.06 -27.73 -4.61
N GLU A 280 -13.38 -27.21 -3.42
CA GLU A 280 -13.99 -25.87 -3.22
C GLU A 280 -13.00 -24.72 -3.49
N VAL A 281 -11.71 -25.04 -3.59
CA VAL A 281 -10.66 -24.06 -3.81
C VAL A 281 -9.77 -24.44 -4.99
N LYS A 282 -9.20 -23.42 -5.61
CA LYS A 282 -8.21 -23.59 -6.68
C LYS A 282 -6.98 -22.77 -6.40
N HIS A 283 -5.87 -23.45 -6.10
CA HIS A 283 -4.55 -22.82 -5.95
C HIS A 283 -3.95 -22.50 -7.33
N PHE A 284 -3.40 -21.29 -7.47
CA PHE A 284 -2.75 -20.85 -8.70
C PHE A 284 -1.23 -20.83 -8.57
N PHE A 285 -0.72 -20.19 -7.51
CA PHE A 285 0.71 -20.06 -7.26
C PHE A 285 1.00 -19.67 -5.81
N GLY A 286 2.28 -19.67 -5.46
CA GLY A 286 2.80 -19.15 -4.19
C GLY A 286 2.49 -20.03 -2.99
N GLU A 287 2.90 -19.59 -1.81
CA GLU A 287 2.82 -20.38 -0.57
C GLU A 287 2.41 -19.52 0.63
N LEU A 288 1.70 -20.14 1.57
CA LEU A 288 1.58 -19.65 2.94
C LEU A 288 2.86 -19.98 3.71
N ARG A 289 3.61 -18.95 4.12
CA ARG A 289 4.88 -19.08 4.86
C ARG A 289 4.83 -18.47 6.26
N GLU A 290 3.75 -17.76 6.57
CA GLU A 290 3.38 -17.31 7.91
C GLU A 290 1.87 -17.34 8.10
N GLU A 291 1.43 -17.17 9.35
CA GLU A 291 -0.01 -17.11 9.67
C GLU A 291 -0.66 -15.90 9.00
N VAL A 292 -1.90 -16.06 8.53
CA VAL A 292 -2.68 -14.95 7.96
C VAL A 292 -3.11 -14.02 9.09
N CYS A 293 -2.63 -12.79 9.09
CA CYS A 293 -2.95 -11.80 10.13
C CYS A 293 -4.22 -11.00 9.80
N HIS A 294 -5.37 -11.67 9.78
CA HIS A 294 -6.67 -11.02 9.57
C HIS A 294 -7.21 -10.33 10.85
N PRO A 295 -8.20 -9.42 10.75
CA PRO A 295 -8.82 -8.79 11.92
C PRO A 295 -9.52 -9.80 12.85
N ASP A 296 -9.49 -9.53 14.16
CA ASP A 296 -10.19 -10.31 15.19
C ASP A 296 -11.73 -10.24 15.08
N VAL A 297 -12.22 -9.16 14.45
CA VAL A 297 -13.64 -8.88 14.28
C VAL A 297 -13.97 -8.98 12.81
N GLU A 298 -14.89 -9.87 12.48
CA GLU A 298 -15.33 -10.13 11.12
C GLU A 298 -15.97 -8.88 10.48
N SER A 299 -15.69 -8.72 9.18
CA SER A 299 -16.29 -7.71 8.30
C SER A 299 -17.25 -8.39 7.33
N ASN A 300 -18.37 -7.74 7.03
CA ASN A 300 -19.34 -8.25 6.06
C ASN A 300 -18.89 -8.07 4.60
N ILE A 301 -17.67 -7.57 4.36
CA ILE A 301 -17.20 -7.23 3.01
C ILE A 301 -17.06 -8.46 2.11
N PHE A 302 -16.55 -9.59 2.60
CA PHE A 302 -16.39 -10.79 1.77
C PHE A 302 -17.73 -11.40 1.42
N GLU A 303 -18.66 -11.49 2.38
CA GLU A 303 -20.04 -11.89 2.12
C GLU A 303 -20.69 -10.97 1.05
N ALA A 304 -20.51 -9.66 1.15
CA ALA A 304 -21.02 -8.71 0.15
C ALA A 304 -20.39 -8.92 -1.24
N ILE A 305 -19.08 -9.21 -1.30
CA ILE A 305 -18.37 -9.54 -2.55
C ILE A 305 -18.99 -10.78 -3.20
N VAL A 306 -19.14 -11.87 -2.45
CA VAL A 306 -19.71 -13.14 -2.95
C VAL A 306 -21.16 -12.96 -3.40
N ASN A 307 -21.98 -12.27 -2.59
CA ASN A 307 -23.39 -12.04 -2.91
C ASN A 307 -23.58 -11.19 -4.17
N LEU A 308 -22.71 -10.23 -4.43
CA LEU A 308 -22.75 -9.43 -5.65
C LEU A 308 -22.18 -10.20 -6.85
N GLY A 309 -21.15 -11.03 -6.66
CA GLY A 309 -20.49 -11.77 -7.74
C GLY A 309 -19.76 -10.88 -8.78
N SER A 310 -19.59 -9.59 -8.46
CA SER A 310 -18.94 -8.60 -9.32
C SER A 310 -17.41 -8.58 -9.14
N THR A 311 -16.93 -8.71 -7.89
CA THR A 311 -15.49 -8.67 -7.60
C THR A 311 -14.88 -10.04 -7.82
N VAL A 312 -14.03 -10.17 -8.84
CA VAL A 312 -13.45 -11.45 -9.27
C VAL A 312 -12.08 -11.75 -8.63
N ALA A 313 -11.43 -10.73 -8.07
CA ALA A 313 -10.15 -10.87 -7.39
C ALA A 313 -10.00 -9.84 -6.27
N VAL A 314 -9.36 -10.24 -5.18
CA VAL A 314 -8.98 -9.38 -4.06
C VAL A 314 -7.48 -9.50 -3.85
N PHE A 315 -6.81 -8.37 -3.67
CA PHE A 315 -5.37 -8.28 -3.49
C PHE A 315 -5.04 -7.67 -2.12
N CYS A 316 -4.11 -8.30 -1.39
CA CYS A 316 -3.62 -7.83 -0.10
C CYS A 316 -2.09 -7.85 0.01
N GLY A 317 -1.57 -7.31 1.11
CA GLY A 317 -0.17 -7.38 1.54
C GLY A 317 -0.08 -7.86 2.99
N HIS A 318 0.58 -7.08 3.85
CA HIS A 318 0.58 -7.18 5.31
C HIS A 318 1.36 -8.36 5.91
N ASP A 319 1.21 -9.57 5.36
CA ASP A 319 1.99 -10.74 5.75
C ASP A 319 3.17 -10.91 4.78
N HIS A 320 4.34 -10.39 5.17
CA HIS A 320 5.44 -10.08 4.25
C HIS A 320 6.04 -11.31 3.55
N VAL A 321 5.85 -12.53 4.05
CA VAL A 321 6.41 -13.75 3.45
C VAL A 321 5.35 -14.63 2.76
N ASN A 322 4.08 -14.27 2.84
CA ASN A 322 3.01 -14.88 2.06
C ASN A 322 3.00 -14.31 0.64
N ASP A 323 2.77 -15.16 -0.36
CA ASP A 323 2.69 -14.74 -1.77
C ASP A 323 1.73 -15.62 -2.60
N PHE A 324 0.80 -16.30 -1.93
CA PHE A 324 -0.10 -17.23 -2.58
C PHE A 324 -1.27 -16.55 -3.26
N SER A 325 -1.82 -17.23 -4.26
CA SER A 325 -3.06 -16.87 -4.94
C SER A 325 -3.97 -18.09 -5.02
N ILE A 326 -5.17 -17.96 -4.47
CA ILE A 326 -6.14 -19.04 -4.33
C ILE A 326 -7.54 -18.52 -4.59
N GLU A 327 -8.33 -19.25 -5.35
CA GLU A 327 -9.74 -18.96 -5.56
C GLU A 327 -10.60 -19.73 -4.56
N TYR A 328 -11.54 -19.02 -3.94
CA TYR A 328 -12.53 -19.53 -2.99
C TYR A 328 -13.83 -18.75 -3.18
N GLU A 329 -14.97 -19.46 -3.21
CA GLU A 329 -16.31 -18.86 -3.45
C GLU A 329 -16.37 -17.99 -4.72
N GLY A 330 -15.63 -18.37 -5.76
CA GLY A 330 -15.57 -17.64 -7.04
C GLY A 330 -14.71 -16.37 -7.03
N VAL A 331 -13.98 -16.10 -5.95
CA VAL A 331 -13.13 -14.91 -5.78
C VAL A 331 -11.66 -15.34 -5.67
N ARG A 332 -10.79 -14.77 -6.51
CA ARG A 332 -9.34 -15.02 -6.43
C ARG A 332 -8.67 -14.14 -5.38
N LEU A 333 -8.35 -14.70 -4.22
CA LEU A 333 -7.66 -14.09 -3.10
C LEU A 333 -6.14 -14.17 -3.32
N THR A 334 -5.47 -13.02 -3.43
CA THR A 334 -4.05 -12.95 -3.82
C THR A 334 -3.23 -12.08 -2.87
N TYR A 335 -2.21 -12.67 -2.26
CA TYR A 335 -1.12 -11.91 -1.64
C TYR A 335 -0.20 -11.34 -2.70
N GLY A 336 0.07 -10.04 -2.62
CA GLY A 336 1.13 -9.40 -3.36
C GLY A 336 2.50 -9.91 -2.93
N LYS A 337 3.45 -9.98 -3.87
CA LYS A 337 4.86 -10.20 -3.52
C LYS A 337 5.38 -8.97 -2.78
N SER A 338 5.73 -9.10 -1.49
CA SER A 338 6.27 -7.95 -0.75
C SER A 338 7.65 -7.54 -1.28
N ILE A 339 8.10 -6.36 -0.88
CA ILE A 339 9.48 -5.91 -1.16
C ILE A 339 10.36 -6.03 0.08
N ASP A 340 9.75 -5.94 1.27
CA ASP A 340 10.35 -5.72 2.59
C ASP A 340 11.84 -6.10 2.72
N TYR A 341 12.61 -5.10 3.15
CA TYR A 341 13.98 -5.24 3.62
C TYR A 341 14.15 -4.80 5.08
N LEU A 342 13.20 -4.10 5.68
CA LEU A 342 13.35 -3.35 6.92
C LEU A 342 12.48 -3.88 8.07
N ALA A 343 11.19 -4.11 7.84
CA ALA A 343 10.24 -4.37 8.91
C ALA A 343 10.50 -5.73 9.58
N TYR A 344 10.73 -6.79 8.80
CA TYR A 344 11.06 -8.13 9.31
C TYR A 344 12.57 -8.36 9.41
N ALA A 345 13.37 -7.31 9.65
CA ALA A 345 14.83 -7.42 9.71
C ALA A 345 15.32 -8.46 10.73
N PHE A 346 14.67 -8.56 11.90
CA PHE A 346 15.04 -9.54 12.94
C PHE A 346 14.69 -10.99 12.57
N SER A 347 13.73 -11.19 11.67
CA SER A 347 13.37 -12.49 11.09
C SER A 347 14.25 -12.89 9.90
N GLY A 348 15.26 -12.07 9.58
CA GLY A 348 16.21 -12.32 8.49
C GLY A 348 15.65 -12.07 7.09
N ILE A 349 14.61 -11.23 6.94
CA ILE A 349 13.91 -11.03 5.65
C ILE A 349 14.82 -10.55 4.53
N ILE A 350 15.93 -9.87 4.85
CA ILE A 350 16.96 -9.47 3.89
C ILE A 350 17.51 -10.64 3.07
N ASN A 351 17.52 -11.87 3.63
CA ASN A 351 18.02 -13.07 2.96
C ASN A 351 16.91 -13.91 2.32
N LYS A 352 15.63 -13.54 2.49
CA LYS A 352 14.51 -14.21 1.83
C LYS A 352 14.31 -13.57 0.46
N THR A 353 14.21 -14.39 -0.58
CA THR A 353 14.01 -13.91 -1.97
C THR A 353 12.74 -14.46 -2.62
N GLU A 354 12.18 -15.56 -2.09
CA GLU A 354 10.96 -16.18 -2.62
C GLU A 354 9.80 -15.20 -2.62
N GLN A 355 9.56 -14.51 -1.51
CA GLN A 355 8.48 -13.54 -1.40
C GLN A 355 8.70 -12.31 -2.29
N ARG A 356 9.97 -11.97 -2.61
CA ARG A 356 10.33 -10.61 -3.03
C ARG A 356 10.03 -10.37 -4.50
N GLY A 357 9.22 -9.36 -4.81
CA GLY A 357 8.85 -9.10 -6.20
C GLY A 357 7.71 -8.12 -6.37
N ALA A 358 6.92 -8.38 -7.40
CA ALA A 358 5.65 -7.73 -7.67
C ALA A 358 4.63 -8.76 -8.20
N THR A 359 3.36 -8.38 -8.17
CA THR A 359 2.29 -9.12 -8.84
C THR A 359 1.88 -8.35 -10.09
N LEU A 360 1.77 -9.02 -11.23
CA LEU A 360 1.35 -8.43 -12.51
C LEU A 360 -0.08 -8.88 -12.80
N ILE A 361 -0.95 -7.91 -13.06
CA ILE A 361 -2.34 -8.13 -13.44
C ILE A 361 -2.48 -7.65 -14.88
N GLU A 362 -2.90 -8.54 -15.76
CA GLU A 362 -3.16 -8.25 -17.17
C GLU A 362 -4.67 -8.32 -17.41
N ILE A 363 -5.26 -7.26 -17.95
CA ILE A 363 -6.70 -7.20 -18.24
C ILE A 363 -6.90 -6.97 -19.73
N ASN A 364 -7.52 -7.92 -20.43
CA ASN A 364 -7.83 -7.83 -21.85
C ASN A 364 -9.08 -6.98 -22.09
N SER A 365 -9.26 -6.52 -23.33
CA SER A 365 -10.42 -5.72 -23.74
C SER A 365 -11.76 -6.44 -23.62
N ASP A 366 -11.75 -7.78 -23.66
CA ASP A 366 -12.92 -8.64 -23.43
C ASP A 366 -13.18 -8.93 -21.94
N LYS A 367 -12.48 -8.22 -21.04
CA LYS A 367 -12.53 -8.33 -19.57
C LYS A 367 -11.90 -9.61 -19.01
N SER A 368 -11.43 -10.54 -19.83
CA SER A 368 -10.63 -11.65 -19.33
C SER A 368 -9.33 -11.13 -18.71
N TYR A 369 -8.85 -11.79 -17.65
CA TYR A 369 -7.68 -11.34 -16.92
C TYR A 369 -6.74 -12.49 -16.59
N ASP A 370 -5.45 -12.18 -16.46
CA ASP A 370 -4.45 -13.03 -15.85
C ASP A 370 -3.79 -12.34 -14.65
N ILE A 371 -3.39 -13.14 -13.67
CA ILE A 371 -2.63 -12.67 -12.52
C ILE A 371 -1.43 -13.59 -12.40
N SER A 372 -0.26 -12.99 -12.50
CA SER A 372 1.03 -13.66 -12.43
C SER A 372 1.97 -12.91 -11.49
N THR A 373 3.16 -13.45 -11.26
CA THR A 373 4.14 -12.84 -10.36
C THR A 373 5.48 -12.62 -11.02
N ILE A 374 6.12 -11.50 -10.68
CA ILE A 374 7.49 -11.19 -11.08
C ILE A 374 8.36 -11.29 -9.84
N ARG A 375 9.15 -12.36 -9.75
CA ARG A 375 10.11 -12.50 -8.67
C ARG A 375 11.33 -11.63 -8.93
N TYR A 376 11.69 -10.80 -7.96
CA TYR A 376 12.77 -9.83 -8.11
C TYR A 376 14.11 -10.48 -8.45
N SER A 377 14.44 -11.62 -7.84
CA SER A 377 15.71 -12.33 -8.11
C SER A 377 15.83 -12.87 -9.52
N ASP A 378 14.72 -13.09 -10.22
CA ASP A 378 14.73 -13.73 -11.54
C ASP A 378 15.02 -12.70 -12.64
N ILE A 379 14.85 -11.42 -12.33
CA ILE A 379 15.08 -10.28 -13.23
C ILE A 379 16.31 -9.45 -12.82
N GLN A 380 17.02 -9.87 -11.76
CA GLN A 380 18.31 -9.33 -11.39
C GLN A 380 19.38 -9.88 -12.34
N GLY A 381 19.83 -9.04 -13.28
CA GLY A 381 20.93 -9.34 -14.20
C GLY A 381 22.29 -9.49 -13.52
#